data_AF-A0A352UKC8-F1
#
_entry.id   AF-A0A352UKC8-F1
#
_cell.length_a   1.000
_cell.length_b   1.000
_cell.length_c   1.000
_cell.angle_alpha   90.00
_cell.angle_beta   90.00
_cell.angle_gamma   90.00
#
_symmetry.space_group_name_H-M   'P 1'
#
loop_
_entity.id
_entity.type
_entity.pdbx_description
1 polymer ?
#
loop_
_entity_poly.entity_id
_entity_poly.type
_entity_poly.pdbx_seq_one_letter_code
_entity_poly.pdbx_strand_id
1 'polypeptide(L)'
;MGALFIALSKRRSELASAGDSASQQRDILGKYTLAFLDQLTAIVATSALISYSLYTFTAPNLPDNRSMMLTIPFVTYGLFRYMYLVHTRNLGENPEDIVITDVPLIISIVLWLAIGAAILVVYRA
;
A
#
# COMPACT_ATOMS: atom_id res chain seq x y z
N MET A 1 -3.23 4.94 8.87
CA MET A 1 -3.34 4.60 7.44
C MET A 1 -3.47 3.10 7.19
N GLY A 2 -2.61 2.24 7.75
CA GLY A 2 -2.69 0.79 7.52
C GLY A 2 -4.04 0.12 7.83
N ALA A 3 -4.67 0.43 8.97
CA ALA A 3 -5.99 -0.10 9.30
C ALA A 3 -7.10 0.32 8.31
N LEU A 4 -7.01 1.54 7.77
CA LEU A 4 -7.96 2.05 6.77
C LEU A 4 -7.77 1.35 5.42
N PHE A 5 -6.52 1.09 5.03
CA PHE A 5 -6.19 0.30 3.85
C PHE A 5 -6.78 -1.11 3.94
N ILE A 6 -6.63 -1.79 5.09
CA ILE A 6 -7.20 -3.12 5.33
C ILE A 6 -8.74 -3.08 5.29
N ALA A 7 -9.37 -2.08 5.90
CA ALA A 7 -10.82 -1.95 5.91
C ALA A 7 -11.42 -1.75 4.50
N LEU A 8 -10.76 -0.94 3.66
CA LEU A 8 -11.18 -0.72 2.26
C LEU A 8 -10.96 -1.98 1.41
N SER A 9 -9.83 -2.64 1.60
CA SER A 9 -9.47 -3.90 0.96
C SER A 9 -10.51 -4.99 1.19
N LYS A 10 -10.95 -5.15 2.45
CA LYS A 10 -11.99 -6.11 2.83
C LYS A 10 -13.33 -5.80 2.13
N ARG A 11 -13.75 -4.54 2.10
CA ARG A 11 -14.99 -4.13 1.40
C ARG A 11 -14.92 -4.39 -0.10
N ARG A 12 -13.75 -4.23 -0.71
CA ARG A 12 -13.54 -4.50 -2.13
C ARG A 12 -13.64 -6.00 -2.44
N SER A 13 -13.02 -6.84 -1.60
CA SER A 13 -13.10 -8.30 -1.70
C SER A 13 -14.55 -8.79 -1.54
N GLU A 14 -15.29 -8.25 -0.56
CA GLU A 14 -16.72 -8.53 -0.36
C GLU A 14 -17.57 -8.14 -1.60
N LEU A 15 -17.23 -7.04 -2.28
CA LEU A 15 -17.92 -6.60 -3.50
C LEU A 15 -17.57 -7.44 -4.73
N ALA A 16 -16.29 -7.81 -4.89
CA ALA A 16 -15.83 -8.65 -5.99
C ALA A 16 -16.43 -10.06 -5.92
N SER A 17 -16.53 -10.62 -4.71
CA SER A 17 -17.04 -11.98 -4.47
C SER A 17 -18.57 -12.10 -4.52
N ALA A 18 -19.31 -11.02 -4.26
CA ALA A 18 -20.78 -11.05 -4.17
C ALA A 18 -21.52 -10.98 -5.53
N GLY A 19 -20.87 -10.58 -6.62
CA GLY A 19 -21.45 -10.55 -7.97
C GLY A 19 -22.83 -9.87 -8.05
N ASP A 20 -23.73 -10.41 -8.88
CA ASP A 20 -25.11 -9.91 -9.09
C ASP A 20 -26.06 -10.11 -7.88
N SER A 21 -25.59 -10.83 -6.85
CA SER A 21 -26.34 -11.11 -5.61
C SER A 21 -25.99 -10.16 -4.45
N ALA A 22 -25.08 -9.21 -4.67
CA ALA A 22 -24.62 -8.24 -3.66
C ALA A 22 -25.74 -7.37 -3.08
N SER A 23 -26.79 -7.10 -3.85
CA SER A 23 -27.96 -6.31 -3.41
C SER A 23 -28.81 -7.04 -2.36
N GLN A 24 -28.76 -8.38 -2.29
CA GLN A 24 -29.58 -9.16 -1.35
C GLN A 24 -28.93 -9.29 0.04
N GLN A 25 -27.61 -9.10 0.16
CA GLN A 25 -26.90 -9.32 1.41
C GLN A 25 -26.72 -8.04 2.25
N ARG A 26 -26.49 -6.88 1.60
CA ARG A 26 -26.43 -5.55 2.24
C ARG A 26 -26.71 -4.42 1.23
N ASP A 27 -27.80 -3.68 1.41
CA ASP A 27 -28.27 -2.55 0.59
C ASP A 27 -27.22 -1.41 0.35
N ILE A 28 -26.18 -1.36 1.18
CA ILE A 28 -25.11 -0.35 1.11
C ILE A 28 -24.03 -0.76 0.10
N LEU A 29 -23.85 -2.05 -0.20
CA LEU A 29 -22.81 -2.51 -1.15
C LEU A 29 -23.12 -2.10 -2.59
N GLY A 30 -24.39 -2.03 -2.98
CA GLY A 30 -24.80 -1.57 -4.31
C GLY A 30 -24.44 -0.12 -4.65
N LYS A 31 -24.01 0.68 -3.67
CA LYS A 31 -23.60 2.09 -3.86
C LYS A 31 -22.12 2.26 -4.17
N TYR A 32 -21.31 1.21 -4.03
CA TYR A 32 -19.86 1.27 -4.24
C TYR A 32 -19.46 0.52 -5.50
N THR A 33 -18.68 1.16 -6.36
CA THR A 33 -18.04 0.51 -7.51
C THR A 33 -16.61 0.09 -7.14
N LEU A 34 -16.11 -0.98 -7.76
CA LEU A 34 -14.71 -1.41 -7.61
C LEU A 34 -13.74 -0.25 -7.87
N ALA A 35 -14.00 0.54 -8.91
CA ALA A 35 -13.22 1.72 -9.27
C ALA A 35 -13.17 2.78 -8.15
N PHE A 36 -14.27 3.01 -7.42
CA PHE A 36 -14.29 3.97 -6.33
C PHE A 36 -13.47 3.48 -5.12
N LEU A 37 -13.56 2.19 -4.79
CA LEU A 37 -12.75 1.60 -3.73
C LEU A 37 -11.25 1.57 -4.08
N ASP A 38 -10.93 1.37 -5.36
CA ASP A 38 -9.56 1.47 -5.86
C ASP A 38 -9.01 2.89 -5.73
N GLN A 39 -9.83 3.91 -6.03
CA GLN A 39 -9.45 5.31 -5.87
C GLN A 39 -9.23 5.69 -4.40
N LEU A 40 -10.12 5.27 -3.49
CA LEU A 40 -9.92 5.48 -2.05
C LEU A 40 -8.65 4.80 -1.54
N THR A 41 -8.38 3.57 -2.00
CA THR A 41 -7.18 2.81 -1.64
C THR A 41 -5.91 3.54 -2.11
N ALA A 42 -5.92 4.08 -3.33
CA ALA A 42 -4.82 4.90 -3.85
C ALA A 42 -4.59 6.18 -3.03
N ILE A 43 -5.66 6.88 -2.62
CA ILE A 43 -5.55 8.09 -1.78
C ILE A 43 -4.95 7.75 -0.41
N VAL A 44 -5.39 6.65 0.20
CA VAL A 44 -4.85 6.21 1.50
C VAL A 44 -3.38 5.81 1.38
N ALA A 45 -3.01 5.12 0.30
CA ALA A 45 -1.65 4.67 0.06
C ALA A 45 -0.69 5.84 -0.24
N THR A 46 -1.10 6.82 -1.04
CA THR A 46 -0.34 8.06 -1.27
C THR A 46 -0.24 8.91 -0.01
N SER A 47 -1.30 9.01 0.79
CA SER A 47 -1.25 9.69 2.10
C SER A 47 -0.29 9.01 3.07
N ALA A 48 -0.22 7.67 3.04
CA ALA A 48 0.77 6.92 3.82
C ALA A 48 2.21 7.21 3.35
N LEU A 49 2.44 7.30 2.03
CA LEU A 49 3.75 7.68 1.48
C LEU A 49 4.16 9.08 1.91
N ILE A 50 3.24 10.05 1.87
CA ILE A 50 3.51 11.42 2.33
C ILE A 50 3.84 11.42 3.82
N SER A 51 3.06 10.70 4.64
CA SER A 51 3.34 10.55 6.07
C SER A 51 4.70 9.91 6.33
N TYR A 52 5.08 8.88 5.57
CA TYR A 52 6.38 8.23 5.68
C TYR A 52 7.52 9.18 5.26
N SER A 53 7.33 9.90 4.16
CA SER A 53 8.29 10.90 3.69
C SER A 53 8.51 11.97 4.75
N LEU A 54 7.44 12.55 5.30
CA LEU A 54 7.52 13.52 6.39
C LEU A 54 8.23 12.96 7.63
N TYR A 55 7.99 11.69 7.96
CA TYR A 55 8.73 11.01 9.04
C TYR A 55 10.23 10.95 8.73
N THR A 56 10.64 10.59 7.51
CA THR A 56 12.06 10.56 7.12
C THR A 56 12.73 11.94 7.15
N PHE A 57 11.97 13.03 7.06
CA PHE A 57 12.47 14.40 7.13
C PHE A 57 12.53 14.98 8.54
N THR A 58 11.55 14.68 9.39
CA THR A 58 11.32 15.41 10.65
C THR A 58 11.62 14.61 11.90
N ALA A 59 11.79 13.29 11.80
CA ALA A 59 11.95 12.47 13.00
C ALA A 59 13.34 12.68 13.65
N PRO A 60 13.39 13.06 14.94
CA PRO A 60 14.65 13.30 15.66
C PRO A 60 15.42 12.01 15.98
N ASN A 61 14.81 10.84 15.76
CA ASN A 61 15.40 9.53 15.98
C ASN A 61 16.19 9.01 14.76
N LEU A 62 16.34 9.85 13.73
CA LEU A 62 17.01 9.52 12.47
C LEU A 62 18.39 10.17 12.40
N PRO A 63 19.30 9.62 11.60
CA PRO A 63 20.62 10.23 11.40
C PRO A 63 20.47 11.62 10.77
N ASP A 64 21.22 12.61 11.29
CA ASP A 64 21.18 14.01 10.81
C ASP A 64 21.44 14.15 9.30
N ASN A 65 22.10 13.14 8.70
CA ASN A 65 22.38 13.06 7.27
C ASN A 65 21.15 12.77 6.39
N ARG A 66 19.94 12.63 6.95
CA ARG A 66 18.69 12.38 6.19
C ARG A 66 18.80 11.17 5.25
N SER A 67 19.69 10.23 5.57
CA SER A 67 20.03 9.07 4.72
C SER A 67 18.84 8.16 4.47
N MET A 68 17.83 8.17 5.34
CA MET A 68 16.55 7.47 5.13
C MET A 68 15.77 7.97 3.90
N MET A 69 16.08 9.13 3.32
CA MET A 69 15.45 9.58 2.07
C MET A 69 15.70 8.60 0.91
N LEU A 70 16.79 7.82 0.96
CA LEU A 70 17.09 6.80 -0.06
C LEU A 70 16.06 5.67 -0.11
N THR A 71 15.22 5.50 0.91
CA THR A 71 14.18 4.47 0.93
C THR A 71 12.91 4.92 0.19
N ILE A 72 12.71 6.23 -0.05
CA ILE A 72 11.51 6.80 -0.69
C ILE A 72 11.28 6.26 -2.12
N PRO A 73 12.30 6.18 -3.01
CA PRO A 73 12.12 5.62 -4.35
C PRO A 73 11.63 4.17 -4.33
N PHE A 74 12.07 3.36 -3.36
CA PHE A 74 11.62 1.97 -3.22
C PHE A 74 10.14 1.88 -2.82
N VAL A 75 9.71 2.67 -1.83
CA VAL A 75 8.29 2.73 -1.43
C VAL A 75 7.43 3.24 -2.58
N THR A 76 7.90 4.25 -3.31
CA THR A 76 7.20 4.84 -4.46
C THR A 76 7.05 3.82 -5.59
N TYR A 77 8.11 3.07 -5.90
CA TYR A 77 8.06 1.99 -6.88
C TYR A 77 7.05 0.91 -6.48
N GLY A 78 7.06 0.47 -5.22
CA GLY A 78 6.09 -0.49 -4.70
C GLY A 78 4.65 -0.01 -4.86
N LEU A 79 4.39 1.27 -4.56
CA LEU A 79 3.09 1.92 -4.75
C LEU A 79 2.65 1.92 -6.22
N PHE A 80 3.52 2.34 -7.13
CA PHE A 80 3.23 2.35 -8.57
C PHE A 80 2.98 0.93 -9.11
N ARG A 81 3.78 -0.04 -8.68
CA ARG A 81 3.62 -1.44 -9.05
C ARG A 81 2.30 -2.01 -8.56
N TYR A 82 1.93 -1.73 -7.30
CA TYR A 82 0.64 -2.12 -6.74
C TYR A 82 -0.52 -1.51 -7.53
N MET A 83 -0.48 -0.20 -7.82
CA MET A 83 -1.52 0.45 -8.63
C MET A 83 -1.62 -0.16 -10.03
N TYR A 84 -0.49 -0.48 -10.66
CA TYR A 84 -0.45 -1.16 -11.95
C TYR A 84 -1.11 -2.54 -11.91
N LEU A 85 -0.82 -3.37 -10.90
CA LEU A 85 -1.45 -4.69 -10.77
C LEU A 85 -2.96 -4.60 -10.58
N VAL A 86 -3.40 -3.67 -9.73
CA VAL A 86 -4.82 -3.45 -9.43
C VAL A 86 -5.58 -2.99 -10.68
N HIS A 87 -5.06 -2.01 -11.43
CA HIS A 87 -5.79 -1.39 -12.56
C HIS A 87 -5.62 -2.13 -13.88
N THR A 88 -4.45 -2.71 -14.16
CA THR A 88 -4.15 -3.32 -15.47
C THR A 88 -4.47 -4.81 -15.50
N ARG A 89 -4.30 -5.52 -14.39
CA ARG A 89 -4.49 -6.98 -14.36
C ARG A 89 -5.86 -7.42 -13.81
N ASN A 90 -6.70 -6.49 -13.33
CA ASN A 90 -7.93 -6.79 -12.59
C ASN A 90 -7.71 -7.83 -11.46
N LEU A 91 -6.47 -8.00 -11.00
CA LEU A 91 -6.11 -8.85 -9.88
C LEU A 91 -6.49 -8.06 -8.64
N GLY A 92 -7.76 -8.14 -8.28
CA GLY A 92 -8.38 -7.23 -7.33
C GLY A 92 -9.21 -7.88 -6.24
N GLU A 93 -9.33 -9.20 -6.24
CA GLU A 93 -10.09 -9.87 -5.19
C GLU A 93 -9.46 -9.64 -3.83
N ASN A 94 -8.13 -9.78 -3.69
CA ASN A 94 -7.45 -9.64 -2.42
C ASN A 94 -6.11 -8.89 -2.57
N PRO A 95 -5.97 -7.67 -2.01
CA PRO A 95 -4.73 -6.92 -2.11
C PRO A 95 -3.59 -7.52 -1.28
N GLU A 96 -3.89 -8.37 -0.30
CA GLU A 96 -2.91 -9.24 0.37
C GLU A 96 -2.29 -10.26 -0.58
N ASP A 97 -3.08 -10.88 -1.47
CA ASP A 97 -2.57 -11.81 -2.47
C ASP A 97 -1.68 -11.11 -3.49
N ILE A 98 -2.01 -9.88 -3.89
CA ILE A 98 -1.16 -9.06 -4.78
C ILE A 98 0.23 -8.87 -4.16
N VAL A 99 0.28 -8.60 -2.86
CA VAL A 99 1.53 -8.36 -2.14
C VAL A 99 2.39 -9.62 -2.03
N ILE A 100 1.76 -10.78 -1.91
CA ILE A 100 2.43 -12.08 -1.73
C ILE A 100 2.76 -12.75 -3.08
N THR A 101 2.08 -12.38 -4.16
CA THR A 101 2.23 -13.04 -5.47
C THR A 101 3.16 -12.27 -6.42
N ASP A 102 3.25 -10.93 -6.32
CA ASP A 102 4.09 -10.13 -7.22
C ASP A 102 5.54 -10.08 -6.72
N VAL A 103 6.40 -10.89 -7.35
CA VAL A 103 7.84 -10.96 -7.05
C VAL A 103 8.52 -9.57 -7.09
N PRO A 104 8.27 -8.69 -8.08
CA PRO A 104 8.82 -7.33 -8.07
C PRO A 104 8.40 -6.49 -6.86
N LEU A 105 7.14 -6.60 -6.43
CA LEU A 105 6.65 -5.92 -5.24
C LEU A 105 7.37 -6.43 -3.97
N ILE A 106 7.50 -7.74 -3.82
CA ILE A 106 8.19 -8.35 -2.67
C ILE A 106 9.65 -7.89 -2.61
N ILE A 107 10.36 -7.92 -3.75
CA ILE A 107 11.74 -7.43 -3.84
C ILE A 107 11.82 -5.97 -3.38
N SER A 108 10.87 -5.12 -3.80
CA SER A 108 10.86 -3.71 -3.38
C SER A 108 10.70 -3.55 -1.86
N ILE A 109 9.84 -4.36 -1.23
CA ILE A 109 9.60 -4.36 0.21
C ILE A 109 10.84 -4.86 0.98
N VAL A 110 11.46 -5.94 0.50
CA VAL A 110 12.67 -6.50 1.10
C VAL A 110 13.84 -5.52 1.01
N LEU A 111 14.06 -4.90 -0.16
CA LEU A 111 15.10 -3.88 -0.32
C LEU A 111 14.85 -2.67 0.56
N TRP A 112 13.59 -2.23 0.67
CA TRP A 112 13.21 -1.14 1.57
C TRP A 112 13.56 -1.45 3.03
N LEU A 113 13.19 -2.64 3.53
CA LEU A 113 13.53 -3.09 4.88
C LEU A 113 15.04 -3.23 5.10
N ALA A 114 15.74 -3.82 4.14
CA ALA A 114 17.19 -4.04 4.22
C ALA A 114 17.96 -2.73 4.27
N ILE A 115 17.64 -1.77 3.40
CA ILE A 115 18.28 -0.45 3.37
C ILE A 115 17.94 0.35 4.63
N GLY A 116 16.67 0.33 5.06
CA GLY A 116 16.25 1.00 6.29
C GLY A 116 16.97 0.44 7.53
N ALA A 117 17.08 -0.88 7.64
CA ALA A 117 17.81 -1.55 8.72
C ALA A 117 19.31 -1.25 8.65
N ALA A 118 19.93 -1.31 7.47
CA ALA A 118 21.34 -1.00 7.29
C ALA A 118 21.67 0.44 7.72
N ILE A 119 20.85 1.41 7.33
CA ILE A 119 21.01 2.80 7.75
C ILE A 119 20.89 2.92 9.28
N LEU A 120 19.89 2.28 9.90
CA LEU A 120 19.73 2.34 11.34
C LEU A 120 20.89 1.70 12.10
N VAL A 121 21.43 0.58 11.63
CA VAL A 121 22.57 -0.11 12.27
C VAL A 121 23.86 0.70 12.11
N VAL A 122 24.13 1.23 10.93
CA VAL A 122 25.37 1.98 10.65
C VAL A 122 25.44 3.31 11.41
N TYR A 123 24.31 3.98 11.60
CA TYR A 123 24.28 5.30 12.25
C TYR A 123 23.90 5.28 13.74
N ARG A 124 23.50 4.12 14.29
CA ARG A 124 23.34 3.91 15.74
C ARG A 124 24.49 3.12 16.39
N ALA A 125 25.42 2.60 15.60
CA ALA A 125 26.67 2.00 16.07
C ALA A 125 27.76 3.09 16.22
#